data_AF-A0A9D8RB27-F1
#
_entry.id   AF-A0A9D8RB27-F1
#
_cell.length_a   1.000
_cell.length_b   1.000
_cell.length_c   1.000
_cell.angle_alpha   90.00
_cell.angle_beta   90.00
_cell.angle_gamma   90.00
#
_symmetry.space_group_name_H-M   'P 1'
#
loop_
_entity.id
_entity.type
_entity.pdbx_description
1 polymer ?
#
loop_
_entity_poly.entity_id
_entity_poly.type
_entity_poly.pdbx_seq_one_letter_code
_entity_poly.pdbx_strand_id
1 'polypeptide(L)'
;LEWFNGKKIATSYPVILRRFLEKNGINAEIHVITGSVEISPGIGLADAIFDIVSSGSTLVSNNLKEVEVVMKSEALLIANKNLDEEKRDILRQILFRIEAVKQAEDKKYVRMNVPKAHLQDIVNVLPGLKSPTIIPLADDEWCSVHTVLDQKRFWEIIGKLKELGAQGILVTPIEKMIL
;
A
#
# COMPACT_ATOMS: atom_id res chain seq x y z
N LEU A 1 -16.28 -15.39 -19.04
CA LEU A 1 -16.30 -14.29 -20.05
C LEU A 1 -17.37 -14.47 -21.10
N GLU A 2 -17.47 -15.60 -21.79
CA GLU A 2 -18.46 -15.81 -22.86
C GLU A 2 -19.93 -15.58 -22.46
N TRP A 3 -20.27 -15.79 -21.18
CA TRP A 3 -21.60 -15.52 -20.62
C TRP A 3 -22.10 -14.08 -20.90
N PHE A 4 -21.18 -13.12 -21.03
CA PHE A 4 -21.51 -11.72 -21.29
C PHE A 4 -21.93 -11.44 -22.74
N ASN A 5 -21.78 -12.40 -23.67
CA ASN A 5 -22.24 -12.20 -25.04
C ASN A 5 -23.76 -12.00 -25.11
N GLY A 6 -24.19 -10.92 -25.77
CA GLY A 6 -25.59 -10.52 -25.87
C GLY A 6 -26.20 -10.00 -24.56
N LYS A 7 -25.39 -9.77 -23.52
CA LYS A 7 -25.84 -9.29 -22.21
C LYS A 7 -25.79 -7.77 -22.11
N LYS A 8 -26.60 -7.23 -21.22
CA LYS A 8 -26.59 -5.82 -20.81
C LYS A 8 -25.72 -5.64 -19.58
N ILE A 9 -24.73 -4.76 -19.66
CA ILE A 9 -23.83 -4.45 -18.55
C ILE A 9 -24.00 -2.97 -18.18
N ALA A 10 -24.45 -2.71 -16.95
CA ALA A 10 -24.55 -1.37 -16.40
C ALA A 10 -23.20 -0.89 -15.85
N THR A 11 -22.80 0.35 -16.15
CA THR A 11 -21.55 0.93 -15.61
C THR A 11 -21.52 2.46 -15.69
N SER A 12 -20.77 3.08 -14.77
CA SER A 12 -20.34 4.48 -14.90
C SER A 12 -19.00 4.64 -15.65
N TYR A 13 -18.35 3.53 -16.05
CA TYR A 13 -17.03 3.51 -16.70
C TYR A 13 -17.05 2.88 -18.11
N PRO A 14 -17.87 3.40 -19.05
CA PRO A 14 -18.13 2.73 -20.32
C PRO A 14 -16.90 2.56 -21.21
N VAL A 15 -15.96 3.51 -21.17
CA VAL A 15 -14.75 3.46 -22.01
C VAL A 15 -13.81 2.35 -21.57
N ILE A 16 -13.68 2.12 -20.26
CA ILE A 16 -12.83 1.06 -19.69
C ILE A 16 -13.44 -0.30 -20.03
N LEU A 17 -14.74 -0.48 -19.77
CA LEU A 17 -15.43 -1.72 -20.08
C LEU A 17 -15.38 -2.04 -21.57
N ARG A 18 -15.66 -1.07 -22.44
CA ARG A 18 -15.63 -1.26 -23.89
C ARG A 18 -14.29 -1.80 -24.38
N ARG A 19 -13.18 -1.19 -23.93
CA ARG A 19 -11.83 -1.65 -24.27
C ARG A 19 -11.57 -3.09 -23.79
N PHE A 20 -12.06 -3.43 -22.61
CA PHE A 20 -11.96 -4.79 -22.08
C PHE A 20 -12.76 -5.80 -22.92
N LEU A 21 -14.01 -5.48 -23.28
CA LEU A 21 -14.85 -6.34 -24.09
C LEU A 21 -14.27 -6.54 -25.50
N GLU A 22 -13.84 -5.46 -26.16
CA GLU A 22 -13.21 -5.49 -27.49
C GLU A 22 -11.93 -6.34 -27.49
N LYS A 23 -11.05 -6.14 -26.49
CA LYS A 23 -9.82 -6.93 -26.35
C LYS A 23 -10.07 -8.43 -26.20
N ASN A 24 -11.21 -8.80 -25.61
CA ASN A 24 -11.59 -10.19 -25.36
C ASN A 24 -12.60 -10.75 -26.39
N GLY A 25 -12.96 -10.00 -27.43
CA GLY A 25 -13.91 -10.44 -28.45
C GLY A 25 -15.33 -10.68 -27.92
N ILE A 26 -15.74 -9.96 -26.88
CA ILE A 26 -17.06 -10.10 -26.25
C ILE A 26 -18.01 -9.03 -26.81
N ASN A 27 -19.17 -9.44 -27.32
CA ASN A 27 -20.20 -8.52 -27.79
C ASN A 27 -21.30 -8.35 -26.73
N ALA A 28 -21.27 -7.25 -25.98
CA ALA A 28 -22.25 -6.93 -24.93
C ALA A 28 -22.76 -5.48 -25.07
N GLU A 29 -23.98 -5.23 -24.61
CA GLU A 29 -24.57 -3.89 -24.60
C GLU A 29 -24.16 -3.15 -23.32
N ILE A 30 -23.54 -1.97 -23.48
CA ILE A 30 -23.12 -1.14 -22.35
C ILE A 30 -24.22 -0.11 -22.05
N HIS A 31 -24.85 -0.24 -20.88
CA HIS A 31 -25.78 0.76 -20.35
C HIS A 31 -25.06 1.70 -19.39
N VAL A 32 -24.97 2.98 -19.76
CA VAL A 32 -24.33 4.00 -18.92
C VAL A 32 -25.32 4.50 -17.88
N ILE A 33 -24.93 4.43 -16.61
CA ILE A 33 -25.74 4.92 -15.48
C ILE A 33 -24.85 5.80 -14.59
N THR A 34 -25.44 6.86 -14.06
CA THR A 34 -24.79 7.76 -13.10
C THR A 34 -25.19 7.36 -11.67
N GLY A 35 -24.33 6.61 -10.98
CA GLY A 35 -24.54 6.20 -9.59
C GLY A 35 -25.46 4.99 -9.40
N SER A 36 -25.32 4.33 -8.25
CA SER A 36 -26.10 3.17 -7.82
C SER A 36 -26.21 2.06 -8.87
N VAL A 37 -25.08 1.72 -9.49
CA VAL A 37 -25.03 0.74 -10.59
C VAL A 37 -25.50 -0.65 -10.11
N GLU A 38 -25.31 -0.95 -8.83
CA GLU A 38 -25.53 -2.25 -8.20
C GLU A 38 -27.01 -2.64 -8.12
N ILE A 39 -27.92 -1.65 -8.18
CA ILE A 39 -29.37 -1.88 -8.18
C ILE A 39 -29.85 -2.35 -9.57
N SER A 40 -29.11 -2.04 -10.64
CA SER A 40 -29.54 -2.26 -12.04
C SER A 40 -29.95 -3.69 -12.35
N PRO A 41 -29.25 -4.74 -11.87
CA PRO A 41 -29.69 -6.11 -12.06
C PRO A 41 -30.97 -6.45 -11.29
N GLY A 42 -31.11 -5.94 -10.07
CA GLY A 42 -32.28 -6.20 -9.21
C GLY A 42 -33.59 -5.64 -9.77
N ILE A 43 -33.52 -4.58 -10.59
CA ILE A 43 -34.68 -3.98 -11.27
C ILE A 43 -34.81 -4.40 -12.75
N GLY A 44 -33.96 -5.30 -13.23
CA GLY A 44 -34.02 -5.82 -14.60
C GLY A 44 -33.51 -4.87 -15.69
N LEU A 45 -32.76 -3.82 -15.33
CA LEU A 45 -32.20 -2.85 -16.27
C LEU A 45 -30.94 -3.40 -16.98
N ALA A 46 -30.20 -4.29 -16.33
CA ALA A 46 -29.00 -4.93 -16.87
C ALA A 46 -28.87 -6.37 -16.36
N ASP A 47 -28.16 -7.22 -17.09
CA ASP A 47 -27.83 -8.58 -16.63
C ASP A 47 -26.66 -8.60 -15.65
N ALA A 48 -25.74 -7.63 -15.77
CA ALA A 48 -24.55 -7.51 -14.93
C ALA A 48 -24.12 -6.05 -14.75
N ILE A 49 -23.13 -5.85 -13.88
CA ILE A 49 -22.52 -4.54 -13.65
C ILE A 49 -21.01 -4.60 -13.87
N PHE A 50 -20.43 -3.44 -14.17
CA PHE A 50 -19.00 -3.19 -14.04
C PHE A 50 -18.79 -1.96 -13.17
N ASP A 51 -18.17 -2.15 -12.02
CA ASP A 51 -17.93 -1.09 -11.04
C ASP A 51 -16.66 -1.36 -10.21
N ILE A 52 -16.22 -0.36 -9.44
CA ILE A 52 -15.08 -0.45 -8.54
C ILE A 52 -15.49 -1.23 -7.29
N VAL A 53 -14.66 -2.19 -6.90
CA VAL A 53 -14.85 -3.00 -5.70
C VAL A 53 -13.63 -2.87 -4.79
N SER A 54 -13.87 -2.71 -3.49
CA SER A 54 -12.82 -2.68 -2.46
C SER A 54 -13.01 -3.82 -1.45
N SER A 55 -13.96 -3.70 -0.50
CA SER A 55 -14.26 -4.75 0.47
C SER A 55 -15.29 -5.78 -0.02
N GLY A 56 -15.96 -5.53 -1.14
CA GLY A 56 -17.06 -6.36 -1.66
C GLY A 56 -18.40 -6.18 -0.94
N SER A 57 -18.47 -5.38 0.13
CA SER A 57 -19.69 -5.25 0.96
C SER A 57 -20.92 -4.80 0.17
N THR A 58 -20.76 -3.83 -0.75
CA THR A 58 -21.85 -3.31 -1.60
C THR A 58 -22.39 -4.37 -2.57
N LEU A 59 -21.54 -5.27 -3.07
CA LEU A 59 -22.00 -6.34 -3.95
C LEU A 59 -22.87 -7.33 -3.18
N VAL A 60 -22.40 -7.75 -2.00
CA VAL A 60 -23.11 -8.71 -1.14
C VAL A 60 -24.48 -8.17 -0.74
N SER A 61 -24.60 -6.90 -0.37
CA SER A 61 -25.89 -6.28 -0.02
C SER A 61 -26.89 -6.24 -1.18
N ASN A 62 -26.41 -6.33 -2.43
CA ASN A 62 -27.22 -6.35 -3.64
C ASN A 62 -27.32 -7.75 -4.28
N ASN A 63 -26.94 -8.82 -3.55
CA ASN A 63 -26.90 -10.20 -4.05
C ASN A 63 -26.04 -10.38 -5.31
N LEU A 64 -24.99 -9.58 -5.45
CA LEU A 64 -24.01 -9.65 -6.52
C LEU A 64 -22.73 -10.35 -6.02
N LYS A 65 -21.98 -10.90 -6.98
CA LYS A 65 -20.65 -11.47 -6.73
C LYS A 65 -19.68 -11.00 -7.80
N GLU A 66 -18.41 -10.90 -7.43
CA GLU A 66 -17.34 -10.66 -8.38
C GLU A 66 -17.19 -11.89 -9.29
N VAL A 67 -17.06 -11.63 -10.60
CA VAL A 67 -16.93 -12.69 -11.61
C VAL A 67 -15.72 -12.50 -12.52
N GLU A 68 -15.18 -11.28 -12.60
CA GLU A 68 -14.03 -10.95 -13.43
C GLU A 68 -13.38 -9.65 -12.96
N VAL A 69 -12.05 -9.57 -13.05
CA VAL A 69 -11.28 -8.36 -12.72
C VAL A 69 -10.82 -7.70 -14.02
N VAL A 70 -11.48 -6.60 -14.38
CA VAL A 70 -11.13 -5.82 -15.59
C VAL A 70 -9.80 -5.10 -15.45
N MET A 71 -9.57 -4.46 -14.30
CA MET A 71 -8.33 -3.77 -13.96
C MET A 71 -8.17 -3.58 -12.45
N LYS A 72 -6.94 -3.38 -12.00
CA LYS A 72 -6.65 -2.90 -10.64
C LYS A 72 -6.57 -1.37 -10.67
N SER A 73 -7.19 -0.73 -9.69
CA SER A 73 -7.18 0.72 -9.54
C SER A 73 -6.26 1.12 -8.39
N GLU A 74 -5.47 2.17 -8.61
CA GLU A 74 -4.59 2.78 -7.60
C GLU A 74 -4.51 4.29 -7.83
N ALA A 75 -4.10 5.03 -6.80
CA ALA A 75 -3.86 6.46 -6.93
C ALA A 75 -2.56 6.71 -7.70
N LEU A 76 -2.62 7.54 -8.75
CA LEU A 76 -1.47 7.87 -9.60
C LEU A 76 -1.27 9.40 -9.65
N LEU A 77 -0.01 9.83 -9.62
CA LEU A 77 0.36 11.21 -9.97
C LEU A 77 0.63 11.27 -11.48
N ILE A 78 -0.24 11.97 -12.21
CA ILE A 78 -0.16 12.08 -13.68
C ILE A 78 0.36 13.46 -14.07
N ALA A 79 1.35 13.50 -14.96
CA ALA A 79 1.99 14.72 -15.43
C ALA A 79 1.89 14.86 -16.96
N ASN A 80 1.77 16.09 -17.46
CA ASN A 80 1.83 16.37 -18.89
C ASN A 80 3.28 16.20 -19.40
N LYS A 81 3.47 15.53 -20.54
CA LYS A 81 4.80 15.32 -21.15
C LYS A 81 5.53 16.63 -21.50
N ASN A 82 4.79 17.69 -21.77
CA ASN A 82 5.29 19.00 -22.21
C ASN A 82 5.38 20.03 -21.07
N LEU A 83 5.59 19.59 -19.82
CA LEU A 83 5.84 20.50 -18.71
C LEU A 83 7.10 21.33 -18.95
N ASP A 84 7.01 22.64 -18.71
CA ASP A 84 8.14 23.57 -18.65
C ASP A 84 9.08 23.23 -17.47
N GLU A 85 10.27 23.83 -17.46
CA GLU A 85 11.31 23.51 -16.48
C GLU A 85 10.89 23.87 -15.05
N GLU A 86 10.26 25.02 -14.85
CA GLU A 86 9.76 25.47 -13.54
C GLU A 86 8.76 24.47 -12.94
N LYS A 87 7.78 23.99 -13.73
CA LYS A 87 6.82 22.99 -13.23
C LYS A 87 7.47 21.61 -13.06
N ARG A 88 8.50 21.27 -13.84
CA ARG A 88 9.27 20.03 -13.62
C ARG A 88 10.00 20.06 -12.27
N ASP A 89 10.50 21.22 -11.85
CA ASP A 89 11.08 21.37 -10.52
C ASP A 89 10.05 21.17 -9.41
N ILE A 90 8.86 21.76 -9.55
CA ILE A 90 7.76 21.54 -8.60
C ILE A 90 7.38 20.06 -8.55
N LEU A 91 7.26 19.40 -9.71
CA LEU A 91 6.98 17.97 -9.79
C LEU A 91 8.04 17.13 -9.05
N ARG A 92 9.33 17.43 -9.25
CA ARG A 92 10.43 16.76 -8.52
C ARG A 92 10.29 16.92 -7.02
N GLN A 93 9.96 18.13 -6.54
CA GLN A 93 9.76 18.37 -5.10
C GLN A 93 8.57 17.60 -4.53
N ILE A 94 7.46 17.51 -5.27
CA ILE A 94 6.28 16.74 -4.87
C ILE A 94 6.61 15.24 -4.81
N LEU A 95 7.25 14.71 -5.84
CA LEU A 95 7.67 13.30 -5.90
C LEU A 95 8.57 12.95 -4.71
N PHE A 96 9.59 13.77 -4.45
CA PHE A 96 10.47 13.61 -3.29
C PHE A 96 9.70 13.55 -1.95
N ARG A 97 8.73 14.45 -1.75
CA ARG A 97 7.92 14.48 -0.52
C ARG A 97 7.02 13.26 -0.38
N ILE A 98 6.43 12.79 -1.47
CA ILE A 98 5.60 11.58 -1.49
C ILE A 98 6.47 10.35 -1.20
N GLU A 99 7.62 10.23 -1.85
CA GLU A 99 8.56 9.14 -1.62
C GLU A 99 9.04 9.11 -0.17
N ALA A 100 9.33 10.26 0.44
CA ALA A 100 9.76 10.32 1.82
C ALA A 100 8.71 9.79 2.82
N VAL A 101 7.43 10.03 2.55
CA VAL A 101 6.32 9.48 3.35
C VAL A 101 6.17 7.98 3.08
N LYS A 102 6.16 7.55 1.82
CA LYS A 102 6.02 6.13 1.45
C LYS A 102 7.15 5.26 2.00
N GLN A 103 8.37 5.77 2.02
CA GLN A 103 9.51 5.07 2.60
C GLN A 103 9.37 4.88 4.12
N ALA A 104 8.68 5.79 4.81
CA ALA A 104 8.47 5.73 6.25
C ALA A 104 7.26 4.87 6.68
N GLU A 105 6.27 4.70 5.80
CA GLU A 105 4.98 4.06 6.08
C GLU A 105 5.11 2.69 6.78
N ASP A 106 5.97 1.81 6.24
CA ASP A 106 6.20 0.45 6.76
C ASP A 106 7.41 0.35 7.70
N LYS A 107 7.92 1.48 8.21
CA LYS A 107 9.11 1.52 9.07
C LYS A 107 8.76 1.98 10.48
N LYS A 108 9.47 1.42 11.45
CA LYS A 108 9.39 1.83 12.85
C LYS A 108 10.78 2.18 13.36
N TYR A 109 10.87 3.30 14.07
CA TYR A 109 12.07 3.62 14.81
C TYR A 109 12.02 2.88 16.14
N VAL A 110 13.09 2.16 16.45
CA VAL A 110 13.21 1.36 17.65
C VAL A 110 14.46 1.80 18.40
N ARG A 111 14.29 2.09 19.69
CA ARG A 111 15.40 2.29 20.63
C ARG A 111 15.32 1.27 21.74
N MET A 112 16.46 0.82 22.22
CA MET A 112 16.55 -0.18 23.28
C MET A 112 17.85 -0.02 24.05
N ASN A 113 17.85 -0.39 25.32
CA ASN A 113 19.06 -0.54 26.10
C ASN A 113 19.59 -1.96 25.96
N VAL A 114 20.88 -2.11 25.77
CA VAL A 114 21.53 -3.41 25.58
C VAL A 114 22.79 -3.53 26.45
N PRO A 115 23.11 -4.72 26.97
CA PRO A 115 24.39 -4.97 27.61
C PRO A 115 25.52 -4.87 26.59
N LYS A 116 26.62 -4.19 26.92
CA LYS A 116 27.77 -4.06 26.02
C LYS A 116 28.35 -5.43 25.62
N ALA A 117 28.26 -6.42 26.51
CA ALA A 117 28.69 -7.80 26.25
C ALA A 117 27.97 -8.46 25.06
N HIS A 118 26.72 -8.09 24.78
CA HIS A 118 25.91 -8.64 23.69
C HIS A 118 25.75 -7.67 22.51
N LEU A 119 26.46 -6.54 22.52
CA LEU A 119 26.33 -5.51 21.49
C LEU A 119 26.61 -6.06 20.08
N GLN A 120 27.65 -6.87 19.92
CA GLN A 120 28.03 -7.41 18.61
C GLN A 120 26.95 -8.35 18.05
N ASP A 121 26.40 -9.22 18.90
CA ASP A 121 25.32 -10.14 18.52
C ASP A 121 24.07 -9.37 18.11
N ILE A 122 23.73 -8.31 18.85
CA ILE A 122 22.60 -7.44 18.54
C ILE A 122 22.80 -6.72 17.21
N VAL A 123 23.99 -6.16 16.96
CA VAL A 123 24.31 -5.51 15.68
C VAL A 123 24.15 -6.50 14.51
N ASN A 124 24.52 -7.77 14.69
CA ASN A 124 24.35 -8.81 13.67
C ASN A 124 22.88 -9.17 13.39
N VAL A 125 22.00 -9.03 14.39
CA VAL A 125 20.55 -9.29 14.24
C VAL A 125 19.83 -8.12 13.57
N LEU A 126 20.33 -6.89 13.73
CA LEU A 126 19.66 -5.68 13.26
C LEU A 126 19.87 -5.44 11.75
N PRO A 127 18.79 -5.30 10.95
CA PRO A 127 18.91 -4.87 9.56
C PRO A 127 19.18 -3.35 9.52
N GLY A 128 20.44 -2.95 9.37
CA GLY A 128 20.79 -1.53 9.30
C GLY A 128 20.64 -0.93 7.89
N LEU A 129 20.07 0.27 7.77
CA LEU A 129 20.13 1.09 6.54
C LEU A 129 21.58 1.53 6.22
N LYS A 130 22.43 1.68 7.25
CA LYS A 130 23.90 1.84 7.16
C LYS A 130 24.59 1.19 8.37
N SER A 131 24.26 1.64 9.58
CA SER A 131 24.78 1.12 10.86
C SER A 131 23.85 1.58 11.99
N PRO A 132 23.60 0.78 13.03
CA PRO A 132 22.84 1.26 14.19
C PRO A 132 23.60 2.36 14.93
N THR A 133 22.87 3.28 15.56
CA THR A 133 23.45 4.31 16.43
C THR A 133 23.62 3.73 17.82
N ILE A 134 24.81 3.89 18.40
CA ILE A 134 25.16 3.38 19.74
C ILE A 134 25.49 4.57 20.64
N ILE A 135 24.77 4.70 21.75
CA ILE A 135 24.91 5.80 22.70
C ILE A 135 25.28 5.21 24.07
N PRO A 136 26.41 5.61 24.68
CA PRO A 136 26.75 5.21 26.05
C PRO A 136 25.66 5.65 27.05
N LEU A 137 25.39 4.82 28.05
CA LEU A 137 24.50 5.18 29.17
C LEU A 137 25.32 5.56 30.40
N ALA A 138 24.63 6.06 31.44
CA ALA A 138 25.26 6.36 32.74
C ALA A 138 25.78 5.09 33.44
N ASP A 139 25.20 3.94 33.12
CA ASP A 139 25.73 2.63 33.47
C ASP A 139 26.71 2.18 32.39
N ASP A 140 27.97 2.00 32.78
CA ASP A 140 29.06 1.64 31.88
C ASP A 140 28.94 0.22 31.31
N GLU A 141 28.09 -0.64 31.85
CA GLU A 141 27.84 -1.97 31.30
C GLU A 141 26.79 -1.96 30.18
N TRP A 142 26.14 -0.82 29.95
CA TRP A 142 25.02 -0.69 29.02
C TRP A 142 25.24 0.38 27.95
N CYS A 143 24.54 0.22 26.83
CA CYS A 143 24.39 1.26 25.82
C CYS A 143 22.96 1.28 25.26
N SER A 144 22.55 2.43 24.73
CA SER A 144 21.31 2.57 23.97
C SER A 144 21.60 2.36 22.49
N VAL A 145 20.88 1.43 21.86
CA VAL A 145 20.94 1.14 20.44
C VAL A 145 19.69 1.65 19.76
N HIS A 146 19.86 2.48 18.74
CA HIS A 146 18.78 3.02 17.92
C HIS A 146 18.86 2.47 16.50
N THR A 147 17.72 2.06 15.96
CA THR A 147 17.62 1.43 14.64
C THR A 147 16.26 1.64 14.00
N VAL A 148 16.16 1.38 12.70
CA VAL A 148 14.90 1.41 11.93
C VAL A 148 14.57 -0.01 11.48
N LEU A 149 13.39 -0.50 11.85
CA LEU A 149 12.93 -1.85 11.50
C LEU A 149 11.75 -1.79 10.53
N ASP A 150 11.67 -2.81 9.67
CA ASP A 150 10.48 -3.06 8.86
C ASP A 150 9.36 -3.65 9.71
N GLN A 151 8.14 -3.13 9.55
CA GLN A 151 6.98 -3.60 10.31
C GLN A 151 6.72 -5.11 10.12
N LYS A 152 7.05 -5.69 8.97
CA LYS A 152 6.87 -7.12 8.68
C LYS A 152 7.81 -8.01 9.50
N ARG A 153 9.02 -7.53 9.80
CA ARG A 153 10.05 -8.27 10.56
C ARG A 153 10.12 -7.85 12.03
N PHE A 154 9.27 -6.91 12.43
CA PHE A 154 9.32 -6.27 13.74
C PHE A 154 9.28 -7.28 14.89
N TRP A 155 8.25 -8.15 14.94
CA TRP A 155 8.09 -9.09 16.05
C TRP A 155 9.17 -10.18 16.09
N GLU A 156 9.62 -10.66 14.93
CA GLU A 156 10.71 -11.64 14.82
C GLU A 156 12.00 -11.07 15.41
N ILE A 157 12.35 -9.83 15.05
CA ILE A 157 13.58 -9.18 15.51
C ILE A 157 13.51 -8.86 17.00
N ILE A 158 12.37 -8.33 17.49
CA ILE A 158 12.18 -8.02 18.91
C ILE A 158 12.31 -9.26 19.80
N GLY A 159 11.84 -10.43 19.35
CA GLY A 159 12.05 -11.70 20.05
C GLY A 159 13.54 -12.00 20.26
N LYS A 160 14.32 -11.99 19.18
CA LYS A 160 15.77 -12.22 19.21
C LYS A 160 16.51 -11.20 20.08
N LEU A 161 16.14 -9.93 20.00
CA LEU A 161 16.76 -8.87 20.81
C LEU A 161 16.53 -9.07 22.31
N LYS A 162 15.33 -9.52 22.71
CA LYS A 162 15.04 -9.84 24.12
C LYS A 162 15.86 -11.02 24.62
N GLU A 163 16.05 -12.06 23.81
CA GLU A 163 16.90 -13.20 24.16
C GLU A 163 18.36 -12.78 24.38
N LEU A 164 18.83 -11.77 23.63
CA LEU A 164 20.15 -11.16 23.78
C LEU A 164 20.24 -10.11 24.93
N GLY A 165 19.20 -10.01 25.76
CA GLY A 165 19.18 -9.15 26.94
C GLY A 165 18.78 -7.70 26.68
N ALA A 166 18.22 -7.36 25.51
CA ALA A 166 17.72 -6.02 25.25
C ALA A 166 16.53 -5.67 26.17
N GLN A 167 16.59 -4.47 26.76
CA GLN A 167 15.59 -3.94 27.70
C GLN A 167 15.10 -2.56 27.27
N GLY A 168 13.97 -2.12 27.83
CA GLY A 168 13.46 -0.76 27.58
C GLY A 168 13.20 -0.46 26.11
N ILE A 169 12.75 -1.46 25.34
CA ILE A 169 12.47 -1.33 23.91
C ILE A 169 11.30 -0.37 23.72
N LEU A 170 11.56 0.76 23.07
CA LEU A 170 10.58 1.77 22.73
C LEU A 170 10.47 1.90 21.22
N VAL A 171 9.24 2.03 20.75
CA VAL A 171 8.89 2.05 19.33
C VAL A 171 8.18 3.36 19.04
N THR A 172 8.65 4.08 18.03
CA THR A 172 8.02 5.31 17.57
C THR A 172 7.73 5.25 16.08
N PRO A 173 6.59 5.80 15.63
CA PRO A 173 6.33 5.93 14.21
C PRO A 173 7.34 6.89 13.57
N ILE A 174 7.65 6.65 12.29
CA ILE A 174 8.44 7.56 11.47
C ILE A 174 7.46 8.25 10.54
N GLU A 175 7.41 9.58 10.56
CA GLU A 175 6.52 10.32 9.65
C GLU A 175 7.07 10.40 8.23
N LYS A 176 8.38 10.63 8.11
CA LYS A 176 9.08 10.90 6.86
C LYS A 176 10.50 10.37 6.97
N MET A 177 10.99 9.74 5.92
CA MET A 177 12.36 9.25 5.83
C MET A 177 12.97 9.77 4.52
N ILE A 178 14.17 10.36 4.61
CA ILE A 178 14.91 10.89 3.47
C ILE A 178 16.18 10.07 3.34
N LEU A 179 16.40 9.47 2.17
CA LEU A 179 17.55 8.62 1.86
C LEU A 179 18.48 9.28 0.83
#